data_AF-A0A3E3IAF7-F1
#
_entry.id   AF-A0A3E3IAF7-F1
#
_cell.length_a   1.000
_cell.length_b   1.000
_cell.length_c   1.000
_cell.angle_alpha   90.00
_cell.angle_beta   90.00
_cell.angle_gamma   90.00
#
_symmetry.space_group_name_H-M   'P 1'
#
loop_
_entity.id
_entity.type
_entity.pdbx_description
1 polymer ?
#
loop_
_entity_poly.entity_id
_entity_poly.type
_entity_poly.pdbx_seq_one_letter_code
_entity_poly.pdbx_strand_id
1 'polypeptide(L)'
;MEAKKIVAVVGAIDVVLLVVCLVLYMGKDRKGPEIFFDKEKQIEYAEGMDEALLLEGVTAVDEKDGDVSDSLLVEKVAGTNGKEVIVTYVARDGANNVGKASRAFTVAGSYGGGDIPVEEETFETGDMPGTEGATETETGSNEEGSSGEEEGQDENQGEGNNEGEPAGPNPVLVLNADVIETKKGVAPNWNEVIETMSDDKDDYNTLYNNLKLEGQVKLNEEGEYPVTLYTVDTDGNRSEVSNLVVRVV
;
A
#
# COMPACT_ATOMS: atom_id res chain seq x y z
N MET A 1 -6.68 1.88 -62.78
CA MET A 1 -7.50 2.65 -61.82
C MET A 1 -6.69 3.89 -61.45
N GLU A 2 -7.24 5.10 -61.63
CA GLU A 2 -6.55 6.35 -61.33
C GLU A 2 -6.05 6.35 -59.87
N ALA A 3 -4.79 6.69 -59.60
CA ALA A 3 -4.18 6.61 -58.26
C ALA A 3 -5.00 7.32 -57.17
N LYS A 4 -5.68 8.41 -57.52
CA LYS A 4 -6.61 9.15 -56.65
C LYS A 4 -7.79 8.31 -56.15
N LYS A 5 -8.31 7.40 -56.99
CA LYS A 5 -9.40 6.48 -56.61
C LYS A 5 -8.91 5.39 -55.66
N ILE A 6 -7.66 4.93 -55.81
CA ILE A 6 -7.06 3.95 -54.90
C ILE A 6 -6.84 4.56 -53.51
N VAL A 7 -6.28 5.77 -53.45
CA VAL A 7 -6.09 6.49 -52.17
C VAL A 7 -7.41 6.73 -51.46
N ALA A 8 -8.47 7.14 -52.18
CA ALA A 8 -9.79 7.33 -51.59
C ALA A 8 -10.39 6.05 -51.01
N VAL A 9 -10.20 4.90 -51.67
CA VAL A 9 -10.69 3.60 -51.18
C VAL A 9 -9.89 3.13 -49.96
N VAL A 10 -8.57 3.25 -49.98
CA VAL A 10 -7.72 2.88 -48.82
C VAL A 10 -8.04 3.76 -47.62
N GLY A 11 -8.20 5.07 -47.81
CA GLY A 11 -8.61 5.99 -46.73
C GLY A 11 -9.97 5.64 -46.16
N ALA A 12 -10.94 5.24 -47.00
CA ALA A 12 -12.25 4.79 -46.50
C ALA A 12 -12.16 3.49 -45.68
N ILE A 13 -11.31 2.53 -46.10
CA ILE A 13 -11.08 1.29 -45.35
C ILE A 13 -10.40 1.59 -44.00
N ASP A 14 -9.41 2.48 -43.99
CA ASP A 14 -8.70 2.89 -42.77
C ASP A 14 -9.65 3.53 -41.76
N VAL A 15 -10.52 4.44 -42.21
CA VAL A 15 -11.56 5.04 -41.35
C VAL A 15 -12.50 3.97 -40.78
N VAL A 16 -12.91 2.98 -41.58
CA VAL A 16 -13.75 1.87 -41.09
C VAL A 16 -12.99 1.04 -40.04
N LEU A 17 -11.71 0.74 -40.28
CA LEU A 17 -10.88 0.01 -39.32
C LEU A 17 -10.71 0.80 -38.00
N LEU A 18 -10.46 2.11 -38.08
CA LEU A 18 -10.34 2.96 -36.90
C LEU A 18 -11.64 2.96 -36.06
N VAL A 19 -12.80 3.02 -36.72
CA VAL A 19 -14.10 2.94 -36.03
C VAL A 19 -14.28 1.56 -35.36
N VAL A 20 -13.93 0.47 -36.04
CA VAL A 20 -13.97 -0.88 -35.44
C VAL A 20 -13.04 -0.99 -34.24
N CYS A 21 -11.81 -0.50 -34.36
CA CYS A 21 -10.84 -0.47 -33.25
C CYS A 21 -11.36 0.33 -32.06
N LEU A 22 -11.97 1.50 -32.30
CA LEU A 22 -12.55 2.33 -31.25
C LEU A 22 -13.67 1.60 -30.51
N VAL A 23 -14.57 0.93 -31.24
CA VAL A 23 -15.67 0.15 -30.65
C VAL A 23 -15.13 -1.01 -29.81
N LEU A 24 -14.15 -1.76 -30.33
CA LEU A 24 -13.52 -2.85 -29.60
C LEU A 24 -12.78 -2.36 -28.35
N TYR A 25 -12.17 -1.17 -28.41
CA TYR A 25 -11.48 -0.57 -27.29
C TYR A 25 -12.46 -0.18 -26.17
N MET A 26 -13.58 0.46 -26.51
CA MET A 26 -14.61 0.86 -25.54
C MET A 26 -15.33 -0.34 -24.89
N GLY A 27 -15.40 -1.49 -25.56
CA GLY A 27 -16.05 -2.69 -25.04
C GLY A 27 -15.20 -3.50 -24.04
N LYS A 28 -13.90 -3.24 -23.94
CA LYS A 28 -13.00 -3.97 -23.04
C LYS A 28 -13.41 -3.74 -21.57
N ASP A 29 -13.36 -4.80 -20.78
CA ASP A 29 -13.41 -4.64 -19.33
C ASP A 29 -12.07 -4.18 -18.79
N ARG A 30 -12.14 -3.31 -17.79
CA ARG A 30 -11.01 -2.68 -17.11
C ARG A 30 -11.30 -2.49 -15.61
N LYS A 31 -12.49 -2.83 -15.13
CA LYS A 31 -12.87 -2.73 -13.73
C LYS A 31 -12.71 -4.12 -13.11
N GLY A 32 -12.16 -4.17 -11.90
CA GLY A 32 -12.06 -5.43 -11.15
C GLY A 32 -13.34 -5.74 -10.37
N PRO A 33 -13.50 -6.99 -9.91
CA PRO A 33 -14.64 -7.40 -9.10
C PRO A 33 -14.68 -6.71 -7.74
N GLU A 34 -15.87 -6.51 -7.20
CA GLU A 34 -16.09 -6.02 -5.84
C GLU A 34 -16.26 -7.21 -4.89
N ILE A 35 -15.65 -7.15 -3.70
CA ILE A 35 -15.66 -8.24 -2.71
C ILE A 35 -16.57 -7.86 -1.54
N PHE A 36 -17.45 -8.79 -1.15
CA PHE A 36 -18.43 -8.62 -0.09
C PHE A 36 -18.22 -9.64 1.03
N PHE A 37 -18.48 -9.21 2.26
CA PHE A 37 -18.33 -10.01 3.47
C PHE A 37 -19.68 -10.23 4.15
N ASP A 38 -20.01 -11.48 4.44
CA ASP A 38 -21.16 -11.84 5.26
C ASP A 38 -20.90 -11.48 6.72
N LYS A 39 -21.72 -10.57 7.26
CA LYS A 39 -21.61 -10.08 8.65
C LYS A 39 -22.03 -11.13 9.68
N GLU A 40 -22.81 -12.14 9.29
CA GLU A 40 -23.29 -13.19 10.20
C GLU A 40 -22.26 -14.29 10.41
N LYS A 41 -21.23 -14.36 9.56
CA LYS A 41 -20.13 -15.34 9.64
C LYS A 41 -18.87 -14.71 10.24
N GLN A 42 -18.88 -14.57 11.55
CA GLN A 42 -17.71 -14.19 12.34
C GLN A 42 -16.95 -15.44 12.78
N ILE A 43 -15.76 -15.63 12.23
CA ILE A 43 -14.82 -16.68 12.66
C ILE A 43 -13.69 -16.03 13.45
N GLU A 44 -13.19 -16.72 14.48
CA GLU A 44 -11.97 -16.29 15.16
C GLU A 44 -10.75 -16.83 14.41
N TYR A 45 -9.73 -15.99 14.27
CA TYR A 45 -8.48 -16.40 13.65
C TYR A 45 -7.64 -17.24 14.61
N ALA A 46 -7.13 -18.37 14.11
CA ALA A 46 -6.16 -19.21 14.79
C ALA A 46 -4.93 -19.43 13.91
N GLU A 47 -3.74 -19.30 14.49
CA GLU A 47 -2.49 -19.50 13.76
C GLU A 47 -2.39 -20.94 13.22
N GLY A 48 -2.20 -21.08 11.90
CA GLY A 48 -2.16 -22.37 11.21
C GLY A 48 -3.53 -22.95 10.86
N MET A 49 -4.62 -22.18 10.96
CA MET A 49 -5.93 -22.59 10.43
C MET A 49 -5.94 -22.67 8.90
N ASP A 50 -6.87 -23.45 8.36
CA ASP A 50 -7.04 -23.57 6.91
C ASP A 50 -7.54 -22.24 6.32
N GLU A 51 -6.84 -21.74 5.30
CA GLU A 51 -7.20 -20.51 4.58
C GLU A 51 -8.59 -20.61 3.92
N ALA A 52 -9.04 -21.83 3.59
CA ALA A 52 -10.38 -22.05 3.08
C ALA A 52 -11.48 -21.60 4.04
N LEU A 53 -11.21 -21.60 5.35
CA LEU A 53 -12.14 -21.08 6.36
C LEU A 53 -12.22 -19.56 6.32
N LEU A 54 -11.13 -18.86 5.99
CA LEU A 54 -11.10 -17.39 5.87
C LEU A 54 -11.97 -16.90 4.70
N LEU A 55 -12.10 -17.73 3.67
CA LEU A 55 -12.97 -17.50 2.51
C LEU A 55 -14.45 -17.75 2.80
N GLU A 56 -14.81 -18.32 3.95
CA GLU A 56 -16.20 -18.59 4.27
C GLU A 56 -16.99 -17.26 4.45
N GLY A 57 -18.08 -17.13 3.70
CA GLY A 57 -18.89 -15.91 3.72
C GLY A 57 -18.27 -14.74 2.95
N VAL A 58 -17.24 -14.99 2.13
CA VAL A 58 -16.68 -14.01 1.20
C VAL A 58 -17.23 -14.28 -0.19
N THR A 59 -17.72 -13.25 -0.87
CA THR A 59 -18.22 -13.33 -2.25
C THR A 59 -17.57 -12.24 -3.09
N ALA A 60 -17.44 -12.47 -4.40
CA ALA A 60 -16.89 -11.49 -5.33
C ALA A 60 -17.81 -11.37 -6.55
N VAL A 61 -18.19 -10.14 -6.89
CA VAL A 61 -19.12 -9.86 -8.00
C VAL A 61 -18.51 -8.81 -8.92
N ASP A 62 -18.45 -9.14 -10.21
CA ASP A 62 -18.07 -8.25 -11.30
C ASP A 62 -19.31 -7.78 -12.09
N GLU A 63 -19.23 -6.59 -12.68
CA GLU A 63 -20.34 -5.99 -13.44
C GLU A 63 -20.63 -6.73 -14.76
N LYS A 64 -19.59 -7.25 -15.44
CA LYS A 64 -19.74 -7.93 -16.73
C LYS A 64 -19.74 -9.45 -16.59
N ASP A 65 -18.90 -9.99 -15.71
CA ASP A 65 -18.75 -11.44 -15.54
C ASP A 65 -19.72 -12.02 -14.49
N GLY A 66 -20.32 -11.19 -13.63
CA GLY A 66 -21.26 -11.62 -12.60
C GLY A 66 -20.53 -12.20 -11.39
N ASP A 67 -21.00 -13.34 -10.87
CA ASP A 67 -20.37 -13.97 -9.71
C ASP A 67 -19.02 -14.60 -10.10
N VAL A 68 -17.94 -14.08 -9.52
CA VAL A 68 -16.57 -14.55 -9.72
C VAL A 68 -15.96 -15.07 -8.41
N SER A 69 -16.80 -15.45 -7.43
CA SER A 69 -16.36 -15.93 -6.12
C SER A 69 -15.43 -17.15 -6.19
N ASP A 70 -15.51 -17.95 -7.25
CA ASP A 70 -14.59 -19.08 -7.51
C ASP A 70 -13.12 -18.67 -7.68
N SER A 71 -12.85 -17.38 -7.95
CA SER A 71 -11.49 -16.84 -8.10
C SER A 71 -10.94 -16.18 -6.83
N LEU A 72 -11.70 -16.18 -5.72
CA LEU A 72 -11.28 -15.61 -4.45
C LEU A 72 -10.08 -16.36 -3.87
N LEU A 73 -9.09 -15.58 -3.44
CA LEU A 73 -7.87 -16.06 -2.80
C LEU A 73 -7.50 -15.14 -1.64
N VAL A 74 -6.86 -15.71 -0.63
CA VAL A 74 -6.18 -14.94 0.42
C VAL A 74 -4.81 -14.52 -0.11
N GLU A 75 -4.58 -13.22 -0.25
CA GLU A 75 -3.29 -12.67 -0.69
C GLU A 75 -2.32 -12.53 0.48
N LYS A 76 -2.82 -12.04 1.62
CA LYS A 76 -1.98 -11.76 2.78
C LYS A 76 -2.76 -11.94 4.08
N VAL A 77 -2.10 -12.54 5.05
CA VAL A 77 -2.55 -12.59 6.44
C VAL A 77 -1.53 -11.80 7.25
N ALA A 78 -1.94 -10.67 7.82
CA ALA A 78 -1.08 -9.78 8.59
C ALA A 78 -1.60 -9.67 10.02
N GLY A 79 -0.78 -10.07 10.99
CA GLY A 79 -1.08 -9.81 12.40
C GLY A 79 -0.97 -8.32 12.70
N THR A 80 -1.86 -7.82 13.56
CA THR A 80 -1.76 -6.49 14.18
C THR A 80 -1.10 -6.61 15.56
N ASN A 81 -1.57 -5.89 16.57
CA ASN A 81 -1.05 -5.83 17.94
C ASN A 81 -1.28 -7.12 18.77
N GLY A 82 -1.25 -8.30 18.13
CA GLY A 82 -1.53 -9.61 18.75
C GLY A 82 -2.99 -9.88 19.10
N LYS A 83 -3.89 -8.92 18.82
CA LYS A 83 -5.33 -9.02 19.10
C LYS A 83 -6.16 -9.28 17.85
N GLU A 84 -5.70 -8.76 16.70
CA GLU A 84 -6.41 -8.87 15.44
C GLU A 84 -5.47 -9.30 14.32
N VAL A 85 -6.07 -9.84 13.27
CA VAL A 85 -5.41 -10.24 12.03
C VAL A 85 -6.19 -9.66 10.87
N ILE A 86 -5.49 -8.90 10.04
CA ILE A 86 -6.05 -8.37 8.79
C ILE A 86 -5.75 -9.39 7.70
N VAL A 87 -6.82 -9.87 7.06
CA VAL A 87 -6.73 -10.76 5.91
C VAL A 87 -7.13 -9.98 4.68
N THR A 88 -6.23 -9.95 3.70
CA THR A 88 -6.45 -9.34 2.39
C THR A 88 -6.85 -10.41 1.40
N TYR A 89 -7.99 -10.18 0.75
CA TYR A 89 -8.59 -11.03 -0.27
C TYR A 89 -8.41 -10.39 -1.63
N VAL A 90 -8.21 -11.25 -2.63
CA VAL A 90 -8.17 -10.86 -4.03
C VAL A 90 -9.11 -11.75 -4.83
N ALA A 91 -9.78 -11.16 -5.82
CA ALA A 91 -10.59 -11.88 -6.79
C ALA A 91 -10.22 -11.40 -8.20
N ARG A 92 -10.31 -12.31 -9.17
CA ARG A 92 -10.01 -12.01 -10.59
C ARG A 92 -11.23 -12.31 -11.46
N ASP A 93 -11.57 -11.38 -12.34
CA ASP A 93 -12.63 -11.56 -13.33
C ASP A 93 -12.14 -12.35 -14.57
N GLY A 94 -13.01 -12.52 -15.57
CA GLY A 94 -12.70 -13.17 -16.84
C GLY A 94 -11.79 -12.34 -17.75
N ALA A 95 -11.76 -11.02 -17.58
CA ALA A 95 -10.86 -10.10 -18.29
C ALA A 95 -9.46 -9.97 -17.67
N ASN A 96 -9.22 -10.62 -16.53
CA ASN A 96 -8.02 -10.55 -15.69
C ASN A 96 -7.84 -9.23 -14.92
N ASN A 97 -8.91 -8.47 -14.71
CA ASN A 97 -8.91 -7.40 -13.73
C ASN A 97 -8.97 -8.01 -12.32
N VAL A 98 -8.36 -7.33 -11.35
CA VAL A 98 -8.24 -7.83 -9.97
C VAL A 98 -8.92 -6.86 -9.02
N GLY A 99 -9.80 -7.41 -8.18
CA GLY A 99 -10.43 -6.74 -7.04
C GLY A 99 -9.69 -7.08 -5.76
N LYS A 100 -9.61 -6.13 -4.82
CA LYS A 100 -8.99 -6.33 -3.51
C LYS A 100 -9.90 -5.82 -2.39
N ALA A 101 -9.97 -6.55 -1.29
CA ALA A 101 -10.64 -6.11 -0.07
C ALA A 101 -9.98 -6.76 1.15
N SER A 102 -10.13 -6.15 2.33
CA SER A 102 -9.57 -6.68 3.57
C SER A 102 -10.62 -6.76 4.67
N ARG A 103 -10.49 -7.75 5.55
CA ARG A 103 -11.31 -7.91 6.77
C ARG A 103 -10.42 -8.22 7.96
N ALA A 104 -10.71 -7.59 9.10
CA ALA A 104 -10.05 -7.89 10.37
C ALA A 104 -10.77 -9.04 11.10
N PHE A 105 -10.00 -9.92 11.74
CA PHE A 105 -10.47 -10.99 12.61
C PHE A 105 -9.83 -10.88 13.98
N THR A 106 -10.55 -11.25 15.02
CA THR A 106 -10.01 -11.37 16.37
C THR A 106 -9.23 -12.68 16.53
N VAL A 107 -8.11 -12.64 17.27
CA VAL A 107 -7.31 -13.84 17.56
C VAL A 107 -7.88 -14.60 18.75
N ALA A 108 -8.14 -15.90 18.58
CA ALA A 108 -8.60 -16.78 19.65
C ALA A 108 -7.55 -16.86 20.78
N GLY A 109 -7.88 -16.34 21.96
CA GLY A 109 -7.01 -16.37 23.15
C GLY A 109 -6.61 -15.00 23.74
N SER A 110 -6.98 -13.89 23.10
CA SER A 110 -6.79 -12.54 23.65
C SER A 110 -7.94 -12.14 24.60
N TYR A 111 -8.17 -12.92 25.67
CA TYR A 111 -9.03 -12.49 26.78
C TYR A 111 -8.22 -12.38 28.08
N GLY A 112 -7.78 -11.16 28.34
CA GLY A 112 -7.11 -10.74 29.57
C GLY A 112 -7.54 -9.32 29.98
N GLY A 113 -8.85 -9.05 30.01
CA GLY A 113 -9.43 -7.99 30.84
C GLY A 113 -10.03 -6.78 30.10
N GLY A 114 -11.35 -6.62 30.28
CA GLY A 114 -12.05 -5.33 30.25
C GLY A 114 -12.96 -5.11 29.05
N ASP A 115 -14.27 -5.32 29.25
CA ASP A 115 -15.34 -4.99 28.31
C ASP A 115 -15.28 -3.52 27.84
N ILE A 116 -15.29 -3.30 26.52
CA ILE A 116 -15.70 -2.05 25.87
C ILE A 116 -16.54 -2.44 24.64
N PRO A 117 -17.71 -1.82 24.41
CA PRO A 117 -18.63 -2.25 23.36
C PRO A 117 -18.05 -1.93 21.98
N VAL A 118 -18.27 -2.85 21.04
CA VAL A 118 -18.00 -2.66 19.62
C VAL A 118 -18.93 -1.53 19.13
N GLU A 119 -18.40 -0.32 19.02
CA GLU A 119 -19.01 0.69 18.17
C GLU A 119 -18.62 0.40 16.72
N GLU A 120 -19.66 0.35 15.90
CA GLU A 120 -19.67 -0.04 14.50
C GLU A 120 -19.05 1.07 13.66
N GLU A 121 -17.77 0.95 13.29
CA GLU A 121 -17.18 1.75 12.21
C GLU A 121 -17.69 1.19 10.87
N THR A 122 -18.76 1.78 10.37
CA THR A 122 -19.23 1.62 9.00
C THR A 122 -18.17 2.16 8.05
N PHE A 123 -17.34 1.29 7.47
CA PHE A 123 -16.55 1.64 6.29
C PHE A 123 -17.49 1.81 5.09
N GLU A 124 -17.97 3.04 4.89
CA GLU A 124 -18.49 3.48 3.61
C GLU A 124 -17.32 3.52 2.62
N THR A 125 -17.38 2.68 1.58
CA THR A 125 -16.49 2.73 0.43
C THR A 125 -16.75 4.01 -0.37
N GLY A 126 -16.03 5.07 0.00
CA GLY A 126 -15.87 6.27 -0.80
C GLY A 126 -14.95 5.98 -1.99
N ASP A 127 -15.57 5.95 -3.16
CA ASP A 127 -15.01 6.13 -4.50
C ASP A 127 -13.62 6.82 -4.51
N MET A 128 -12.57 6.09 -4.88
CA MET A 128 -11.27 6.68 -5.18
C MET A 128 -11.06 6.72 -6.70
N PRO A 129 -10.82 7.91 -7.28
CA PRO A 129 -10.68 8.13 -8.71
C PRO A 129 -9.35 7.56 -9.22
N GLY A 130 -9.40 7.09 -10.47
CA GLY A 130 -8.30 6.41 -11.13
C GLY A 130 -7.07 7.27 -11.43
N THR A 131 -5.94 6.56 -11.48
CA THR A 131 -4.61 6.97 -11.94
C THR A 131 -3.97 5.65 -12.40
N GLU A 132 -3.51 5.41 -13.62
CA GLU A 132 -3.09 6.28 -14.71
C GLU A 132 -3.02 5.47 -16.01
N GLY A 133 -3.20 6.15 -17.14
CA GLY A 133 -2.92 5.63 -18.46
C GLY A 133 -2.30 6.73 -19.31
N ALA A 134 -1.08 7.16 -18.97
CA ALA A 134 -0.28 8.02 -19.81
C ALA A 134 0.54 7.16 -20.79
N THR A 135 0.05 7.09 -22.03
CA THR A 135 0.86 6.88 -23.23
C THR A 135 1.88 7.99 -23.39
N GLU A 136 3.13 7.68 -23.73
CA GLU A 136 3.88 8.41 -24.77
C GLU A 136 4.83 7.48 -25.57
N THR A 137 4.49 7.41 -26.86
CA THR A 137 5.22 7.23 -28.12
C THR A 137 6.75 7.08 -28.13
N GLU A 138 7.20 6.04 -28.84
CA GLU A 138 8.52 5.88 -29.47
C GLU A 138 8.77 6.88 -30.62
N THR A 139 10.00 7.38 -30.80
CA THR A 139 10.77 7.43 -32.08
C THR A 139 12.13 8.15 -31.91
N GLY A 140 13.24 7.39 -31.98
CA GLY A 140 14.27 7.51 -33.04
C GLY A 140 15.51 8.42 -32.88
N SER A 141 16.68 7.75 -32.76
CA SER A 141 18.03 8.04 -33.35
C SER A 141 18.81 9.28 -32.85
N ASN A 142 20.13 9.28 -32.59
CA ASN A 142 21.27 8.58 -33.21
C ASN A 142 22.57 8.74 -32.35
N GLU A 143 23.49 7.75 -32.39
CA GLU A 143 25.00 7.76 -32.33
C GLU A 143 25.77 8.70 -31.35
N GLU A 144 26.92 8.41 -30.73
CA GLU A 144 27.92 7.31 -30.72
C GLU A 144 28.93 7.57 -29.55
N GLY A 145 29.70 6.55 -29.15
CA GLY A 145 31.00 6.68 -28.44
C GLY A 145 30.99 6.32 -26.94
N SER A 146 31.26 5.08 -26.52
CA SER A 146 32.51 4.29 -26.50
C SER A 146 33.49 4.60 -25.34
N SER A 147 33.89 3.51 -24.65
CA SER A 147 35.00 3.30 -23.68
C SER A 147 34.88 3.98 -22.31
N GLY A 148 35.16 3.35 -21.17
CA GLY A 148 35.68 2.02 -20.86
C GLY A 148 36.12 1.99 -19.39
N GLU A 149 36.16 0.76 -18.84
CA GLU A 149 37.00 0.29 -17.72
C GLU A 149 36.81 0.81 -16.28
N GLU A 150 37.36 -0.01 -15.38
CA GLU A 150 36.95 -0.37 -14.03
C GLU A 150 37.55 0.48 -12.89
N GLU A 151 37.16 0.07 -11.67
CA GLU A 151 37.84 0.20 -10.37
C GLU A 151 37.44 1.35 -9.42
N GLY A 152 36.82 0.95 -8.30
CA GLY A 152 37.41 1.13 -6.96
C GLY A 152 37.08 2.37 -6.14
N GLN A 153 36.77 2.11 -4.87
CA GLN A 153 36.89 2.98 -3.67
C GLN A 153 35.82 4.05 -3.38
N ASP A 154 34.88 3.64 -2.51
CA ASP A 154 34.79 4.10 -1.10
C ASP A 154 35.13 5.57 -0.84
N GLU A 155 34.11 6.44 -0.83
CA GLU A 155 34.15 7.71 -0.09
C GLU A 155 32.79 8.05 0.51
N ASN A 156 32.75 7.91 1.84
CA ASN A 156 31.93 8.67 2.79
C ASN A 156 31.81 10.16 2.40
N GLN A 157 30.58 10.61 2.10
CA GLN A 157 30.13 12.01 2.04
C GLN A 157 28.62 11.97 1.73
N GLY A 158 27.71 12.66 2.40
CA GLY A 158 27.71 13.56 3.53
C GLY A 158 26.23 13.92 3.71
N GLU A 159 25.77 14.09 4.95
CA GLU A 159 24.45 14.65 5.24
C GLU A 159 24.39 16.06 4.62
N GLY A 160 23.89 16.13 3.40
CA GLY A 160 23.47 17.36 2.77
C GLY A 160 22.18 17.78 3.41
N ASN A 161 22.26 18.71 4.36
CA ASN A 161 21.15 19.56 4.77
C ASN A 161 20.60 20.27 3.52
N ASN A 162 19.67 19.62 2.81
CA ASN A 162 18.69 20.31 2.00
C ASN A 162 17.61 20.82 2.96
N GLU A 163 17.93 21.87 3.71
CA GLU A 163 16.91 22.74 4.29
C GLU A 163 16.31 23.54 3.13
N GLY A 164 15.47 22.87 2.34
CA GLY A 164 14.49 23.55 1.49
C GLY A 164 13.58 24.37 2.41
N GLU A 165 13.13 25.53 1.94
CA GLU A 165 12.12 26.28 2.67
C GLU A 165 10.89 25.38 2.89
N PRO A 166 10.30 25.38 4.11
CA PRO A 166 9.16 24.53 4.40
C PRO A 166 8.01 24.86 3.45
N ALA A 167 7.64 23.90 2.59
CA ALA A 167 6.71 24.09 1.50
C ALA A 167 5.36 23.41 1.78
N GLY A 168 4.78 23.66 2.96
CA GLY A 168 3.50 23.07 3.35
C GLY A 168 3.22 23.13 4.85
N PRO A 169 2.08 22.59 5.29
CA PRO A 169 1.88 22.25 6.71
C PRO A 169 2.88 21.16 7.13
N ASN A 170 3.20 21.11 8.43
CA ASN A 170 4.07 20.05 8.96
C ASN A 170 3.32 18.72 9.06
N PRO A 171 3.99 17.58 8.86
CA PRO A 171 3.39 16.27 9.09
C PRO A 171 3.05 16.07 10.57
N VAL A 172 1.98 15.33 10.84
CA VAL A 172 1.51 15.01 12.19
C VAL A 172 2.07 13.64 12.60
N LEU A 173 2.63 13.57 13.81
CA LEU A 173 3.03 12.33 14.47
C LEU A 173 2.48 12.33 15.91
N VAL A 174 1.64 11.36 16.23
CA VAL A 174 1.08 11.13 17.57
C VAL A 174 1.37 9.70 17.97
N LEU A 175 1.87 9.52 19.19
CA LEU A 175 2.12 8.20 19.77
C LEU A 175 1.03 7.86 20.79
N ASN A 176 0.58 6.61 20.83
CA ASN A 176 -0.39 6.10 21.83
C ASN A 176 0.30 5.59 23.11
N ALA A 177 1.63 5.49 23.12
CA ALA A 177 2.41 4.98 24.23
C ALA A 177 3.76 5.70 24.35
N ASP A 178 4.23 5.85 25.59
CA ASP A 178 5.52 6.47 25.92
C ASP A 178 6.65 5.44 26.05
N VAL A 179 6.35 4.14 25.97
CA VAL A 179 7.30 3.03 26.14
C VAL A 179 7.05 1.96 25.10
N ILE A 180 8.11 1.48 24.46
CA ILE A 180 8.10 0.30 23.58
C ILE A 180 9.04 -0.78 24.14
N GLU A 181 8.57 -2.03 24.16
CA GLU A 181 9.39 -3.17 24.58
C GLU A 181 9.90 -3.93 23.35
N THR A 182 11.20 -4.25 23.32
CA THR A 182 11.80 -5.08 22.28
C THR A 182 12.75 -6.12 22.89
N LYS A 183 12.97 -7.22 22.18
CA LYS A 183 13.92 -8.26 22.58
C LYS A 183 15.34 -7.85 22.22
N LYS A 184 16.33 -8.39 22.93
CA LYS A 184 17.74 -8.26 22.56
C LYS A 184 18.00 -8.61 21.09
N GLY A 185 18.72 -7.71 20.41
CA GLY A 185 19.08 -7.84 19.00
C GLY A 185 17.94 -7.56 18.00
N VAL A 186 16.75 -7.19 18.48
CA VAL A 186 15.57 -6.90 17.64
C VAL A 186 15.28 -5.40 17.67
N ALA A 187 15.13 -4.80 16.48
CA ALA A 187 14.75 -3.39 16.39
C ALA A 187 13.31 -3.16 16.90
N PRO A 188 13.03 -2.03 17.57
CA PRO A 188 11.67 -1.73 18.02
C PRO A 188 10.70 -1.59 16.85
N ASN A 189 9.48 -2.09 17.02
CA ASN A 189 8.42 -1.99 16.02
C ASN A 189 7.61 -0.71 16.23
N TRP A 190 7.99 0.38 15.55
CA TRP A 190 7.38 1.70 15.76
C TRP A 190 5.87 1.74 15.49
N ASN A 191 5.36 0.87 14.61
CA ASN A 191 3.92 0.75 14.34
C ASN A 191 3.08 0.42 15.59
N GLU A 192 3.68 -0.19 16.62
CA GLU A 192 2.98 -0.51 17.88
C GLU A 192 2.70 0.73 18.73
N VAL A 193 3.51 1.79 18.56
CA VAL A 193 3.45 3.02 19.36
C VAL A 193 2.93 4.23 18.59
N ILE A 194 2.77 4.15 17.26
CA ILE A 194 2.23 5.24 16.45
C ILE A 194 0.70 5.16 16.44
N GLU A 195 0.05 6.19 16.98
CA GLU A 195 -1.41 6.34 16.95
C GLU A 195 -1.87 7.00 15.64
N THR A 196 -1.21 8.09 15.27
CA THR A 196 -1.56 8.88 14.09
C THR A 196 -0.29 9.36 13.42
N MET A 197 -0.21 9.13 12.11
CA MET A 197 0.83 9.69 11.27
C MET A 197 0.20 10.08 9.93
N SER A 198 0.19 11.37 9.63
CA SER A 198 -0.50 11.90 8.45
C SER A 198 0.10 13.21 7.99
N ASP A 199 0.03 13.46 6.70
CA ASP A 199 0.44 14.69 6.03
C ASP A 199 -0.60 15.08 4.96
N ASP A 200 -0.52 16.29 4.40
CA ASP A 200 -1.44 16.73 3.35
C ASP A 200 -1.09 16.17 1.96
N LYS A 201 0.16 15.80 1.70
CA LYS A 201 0.62 15.23 0.43
C LYS A 201 1.12 13.79 0.58
N ASP A 202 1.85 13.52 1.65
CA ASP A 202 2.50 12.23 1.83
C ASP A 202 1.62 11.19 2.53
N ASP A 203 1.65 9.97 2.00
CA ASP A 203 0.98 8.84 2.61
C ASP A 203 1.73 8.32 3.85
N TYR A 204 1.03 7.52 4.65
CA TYR A 204 1.59 6.92 5.86
C TYR A 204 2.91 6.18 5.61
N ASN A 205 3.02 5.44 4.50
CA ASN A 205 4.19 4.63 4.21
C ASN A 205 5.42 5.49 3.90
N THR A 206 5.24 6.59 3.19
CA THR A 206 6.28 7.58 2.89
C THR A 206 6.79 8.22 4.19
N LEU A 207 5.88 8.68 5.04
CA LEU A 207 6.22 9.24 6.34
C LEU A 207 6.89 8.23 7.28
N TYR A 208 6.44 6.97 7.27
CA TYR A 208 7.02 5.91 8.09
C TYR A 208 8.45 5.56 7.64
N ASN A 209 8.70 5.53 6.33
CA ASN A 209 10.05 5.31 5.80
C ASN A 209 11.00 6.48 6.09
N ASN A 210 10.45 7.68 6.24
CA ASN A 210 11.19 8.88 6.61
C ASN A 210 11.29 9.09 8.13
N LEU A 211 10.77 8.17 8.95
CA LEU A 211 10.84 8.26 10.40
C LEU A 211 12.30 8.30 10.87
N LYS A 212 12.62 9.31 11.66
CA LYS A 212 13.94 9.53 12.23
C LYS A 212 13.91 9.26 13.73
N LEU A 213 14.94 8.56 14.19
CA LEU A 213 15.20 8.34 15.61
C LEU A 213 16.40 9.19 16.03
N GLU A 214 16.17 10.05 17.00
CA GLU A 214 17.20 10.76 17.75
C GLU A 214 17.42 10.06 19.09
N GLY A 215 18.66 9.65 19.36
CA GLY A 215 19.03 8.91 20.57
C GLY A 215 19.88 7.69 20.26
N GLN A 216 20.35 7.02 21.30
CA GLN A 216 21.15 5.80 21.17
C GLN A 216 20.46 4.66 21.92
N VAL A 217 20.06 3.64 21.17
CA VAL A 217 19.50 2.40 21.73
C VAL A 217 20.52 1.29 21.56
N LYS A 218 20.93 0.68 22.68
CA LYS A 218 21.81 -0.48 22.62
C LYS A 218 20.98 -1.76 22.63
N LEU A 219 20.64 -2.27 21.46
CA LEU A 219 19.80 -3.47 21.34
C LEU A 219 20.42 -4.75 21.93
N ASN A 220 21.72 -4.76 22.25
CA ASN A 220 22.40 -5.93 22.83
C ASN A 220 22.47 -5.90 24.36
N GLU A 221 22.10 -4.78 24.98
CA GLU A 221 22.12 -4.59 26.43
C GLU A 221 20.67 -4.45 26.92
N GLU A 222 20.30 -5.19 27.96
CA GLU A 222 19.04 -4.95 28.67
C GLU A 222 19.09 -3.56 29.30
N GLY A 223 18.02 -2.78 29.12
CA GLY A 223 18.00 -1.40 29.61
C GLY A 223 16.87 -0.58 29.04
N GLU A 224 16.71 0.63 29.58
CA GLU A 224 15.77 1.63 29.11
C GLU A 224 16.53 2.76 28.41
N TYR A 225 16.22 3.00 27.14
CA TYR A 225 16.90 3.96 26.28
C TYR A 225 15.90 5.05 25.87
N PRO A 226 16.02 6.28 26.41
CA PRO A 226 15.18 7.38 25.98
C PRO A 226 15.55 7.79 24.54
N VAL A 227 14.54 7.96 23.70
CA VAL A 227 14.66 8.35 22.30
C VAL A 227 13.61 9.38 21.94
N THR A 228 13.87 10.07 20.85
CA THR A 228 12.95 11.02 20.24
C THR A 228 12.66 10.59 18.82
N LEU A 229 11.39 10.57 18.45
CA LEU A 229 10.88 10.23 17.12
C LEU A 229 10.27 11.46 16.46
N TYR A 230 10.52 11.59 15.16
CA TYR A 230 9.86 12.55 14.28
C TYR A 230 9.92 12.03 12.85
N THR A 231 9.05 12.52 11.99
CA THR A 231 9.12 12.25 10.55
C THR A 231 9.38 13.54 9.77
N VAL A 232 9.88 13.40 8.56
CA VAL A 232 10.10 14.48 7.60
C VAL A 232 9.35 14.10 6.33
N ASP A 233 8.49 14.99 5.85
CA ASP A 233 7.77 14.81 4.59
C ASP A 233 8.70 14.97 3.37
N THR A 234 8.17 14.78 2.18
CA THR A 234 8.91 14.91 0.91
C THR A 234 9.26 16.36 0.55
N ASP A 235 8.54 17.33 1.12
CA ASP A 235 8.83 18.76 1.00
C ASP A 235 9.91 19.25 1.99
N GLY A 236 10.31 18.40 2.94
CA GLY A 236 11.29 18.71 3.97
C GLY A 236 10.70 19.29 5.26
N ASN A 237 9.38 19.36 5.43
CA ASN A 237 8.78 19.78 6.69
C ASN A 237 8.88 18.65 7.74
N ARG A 238 9.13 19.04 8.98
CA ARG A 238 9.35 18.12 10.09
C ARG A 238 8.14 18.09 11.01
N SER A 239 7.75 16.90 11.46
CA SER A 239 6.73 16.75 12.50
C SER A 239 7.19 17.32 13.84
N GLU A 240 6.25 17.50 14.75
CA GLU A 240 6.57 17.65 16.17
C GLU A 240 7.35 16.42 16.67
N VAL A 241 8.20 16.65 17.67
CA VAL A 241 9.00 15.59 18.29
C VAL A 241 8.22 14.84 19.34
N SER A 242 8.23 13.51 19.27
CA SER A 242 7.62 12.63 20.26
C SER A 242 8.70 11.92 21.07
N ASN A 243 8.63 12.00 22.40
CA ASN A 243 9.60 11.36 23.28
C ASN A 243 9.09 9.98 23.71
N LEU A 244 9.96 8.98 23.68
CA LEU A 244 9.64 7.59 24.00
C LEU A 244 10.81 6.93 24.74
N VAL A 245 10.55 5.87 25.49
CA VAL A 245 11.57 4.98 26.05
C VAL A 245 11.53 3.63 25.33
N VAL A 246 12.66 3.20 24.78
CA VAL A 246 12.85 1.83 24.29
C VAL A 246 13.37 0.97 25.43
N ARG A 247 12.57 0.00 25.87
CA ARG A 247 12.97 -1.00 26.86
C ARG A 247 13.42 -2.27 26.14
N VAL A 248 14.70 -2.59 26.26
CA VAL A 248 15.27 -3.86 25.76
C VAL A 248 15.18 -4.90 26.87
N VAL A 249 14.45 -5.99 26.61
CA VAL A 249 14.24 -7.13 27.50
C VAL A 249 14.83 -8.43 26.96
#